data_AF-A0A170WG16-F1
#
_entry.id   AF-A0A170WG16-F1
#
_cell.length_a   1.000
_cell.length_b   1.000
_cell.length_c   1.000
_cell.angle_alpha   90.00
_cell.angle_beta   90.00
_cell.angle_gamma   90.00
#
_symmetry.space_group_name_H-M   'P 1'
#
loop_
_entity.id
_entity.type
_entity.pdbx_description
1 polymer ?
#
loop_
_entity_poly.entity_id
_entity_poly.type
_entity_poly.pdbx_seq_one_letter_code
_entity_poly.pdbx_strand_id
1 'polypeptide(L)'
;LGVLDVIGRDRRIAWQSLGDLSTEDAMVDFIELIDDRCNLFRPYAQAHKADMENRKRLLEEEAAKKRAEEEEERKKRLAEEKMICGRGEEETTTIGFAAHKQSIMEALNRQTYAQFRAYVEQHFPRDAHQQEILMSQLQEQHYQQYMEQLAARLNRTEQD
;
A
#
# COMPACT_ATOMS: atom_id res chain seq x y z
N LEU A 1 -49.25 45.32 -36.03
CA LEU A 1 -48.31 46.46 -35.91
C LEU A 1 -49.05 47.69 -36.34
N GLY A 2 -49.13 48.71 -35.47
CA GLY A 2 -49.75 49.98 -35.81
C GLY A 2 -48.94 50.70 -36.89
N VAL A 3 -49.58 51.62 -37.62
CA VAL A 3 -48.95 52.37 -38.72
C VAL A 3 -47.72 53.18 -38.25
N LEU A 4 -47.64 53.51 -36.96
CA LEU A 4 -46.55 54.27 -36.34
C LEU A 4 -45.40 53.42 -35.76
N ASP A 5 -45.52 52.08 -35.76
CA ASP A 5 -44.47 51.20 -35.21
C ASP A 5 -43.42 50.87 -36.28
N VAL A 6 -42.57 51.86 -36.57
CA VAL A 6 -41.49 51.78 -37.57
C VAL A 6 -40.43 50.75 -37.14
N ILE A 7 -40.06 50.72 -35.86
CA ILE A 7 -39.04 49.81 -35.33
C ILE A 7 -39.54 48.34 -35.37
N GLY A 8 -40.81 48.10 -35.05
CA GLY A 8 -41.42 46.78 -35.17
C GLY A 8 -41.57 46.33 -36.63
N ARG A 9 -41.85 47.27 -37.55
CA ARG A 9 -41.87 47.00 -38.98
C ARG A 9 -40.48 46.61 -39.50
N ASP A 10 -39.43 47.36 -39.14
CA ASP A 10 -38.06 47.08 -39.59
C ASP A 10 -37.55 45.73 -39.06
N ARG A 11 -37.80 45.43 -37.78
CA ARG A 11 -37.47 44.12 -37.20
C ARG A 11 -38.18 42.98 -37.94
N ARG A 12 -39.46 43.15 -38.28
CA ARG A 12 -40.20 42.14 -39.03
C ARG A 12 -39.62 41.93 -40.43
N ILE A 13 -39.29 43.01 -41.15
CA ILE A 13 -38.70 42.92 -42.48
C ILE A 13 -37.34 42.22 -42.42
N ALA A 14 -36.48 42.60 -41.48
CA ALA A 14 -35.18 41.97 -41.27
C ALA A 14 -35.31 40.48 -40.91
N TRP A 15 -36.29 40.12 -40.08
CA TRP A 15 -36.55 38.72 -39.74
C TRP A 15 -37.09 37.92 -40.94
N GLN A 16 -37.98 38.52 -41.73
CA GLN A 16 -38.51 37.89 -42.94
C GLN A 16 -37.45 37.71 -44.02
N SER A 17 -36.45 38.61 -44.12
CA SER A 17 -35.35 38.48 -45.07
C SER A 17 -34.40 37.32 -44.76
N LEU A 18 -34.45 36.75 -43.55
CA LEU A 18 -33.67 35.56 -43.20
C LEU A 18 -34.23 34.29 -43.88
N GLY A 19 -35.49 34.30 -44.35
CA GLY A 19 -36.06 33.17 -45.09
C GLY A 19 -36.08 31.87 -44.28
N ASP A 20 -35.51 30.82 -44.86
CA ASP A 20 -35.37 29.47 -44.31
C ASP A 20 -33.97 29.19 -43.73
N LEU A 21 -33.22 30.24 -43.38
CA LEU A 21 -31.91 30.13 -42.76
C LEU A 21 -31.96 29.26 -41.49
N SER A 22 -31.02 28.31 -41.39
CA SER A 22 -30.93 27.44 -40.23
C SER A 22 -30.48 28.23 -39.00
N THR A 23 -30.81 27.73 -37.82
CA THR A 23 -30.35 28.32 -36.56
C THR A 23 -28.83 28.35 -36.47
N GLU A 24 -28.16 27.31 -36.97
CA GLU A 24 -26.70 27.16 -36.93
C GLU A 24 -26.03 28.20 -37.83
N ASP A 25 -26.53 28.37 -39.05
CA ASP A 25 -26.02 29.37 -40.00
C ASP A 25 -26.28 30.80 -39.50
N ALA A 26 -27.47 31.05 -38.94
CA ALA A 26 -27.79 32.35 -38.33
C ALA A 26 -26.86 32.69 -37.15
N MET A 27 -26.42 31.69 -36.37
CA MET A 27 -25.43 31.89 -35.31
C MET A 27 -24.06 32.24 -35.87
N VAL A 28 -23.64 31.60 -36.97
CA VAL A 28 -22.36 31.90 -37.64
C VAL A 28 -22.39 33.32 -38.18
N ASP A 29 -23.40 33.69 -38.95
CA ASP A 29 -23.56 35.03 -39.53
C ASP A 29 -23.53 36.13 -38.47
N PHE A 30 -24.17 35.87 -37.32
CA PHE A 30 -24.15 36.80 -36.19
C PHE A 30 -22.75 36.96 -35.58
N ILE A 31 -22.01 35.86 -35.43
CA ILE A 31 -20.64 35.88 -34.90
C ILE A 31 -19.70 36.59 -35.88
N GLU A 32 -19.83 36.34 -37.19
CA GLU A 32 -19.06 37.04 -38.23
C GLU A 32 -19.35 38.55 -38.21
N LEU A 33 -20.62 38.93 -38.10
CA LEU A 33 -21.00 40.34 -37.96
C LEU A 33 -20.38 40.98 -36.71
N ILE A 34 -20.33 40.28 -35.58
CA ILE A 34 -19.67 40.79 -34.37
C ILE A 34 -18.18 40.94 -34.58
N ASP A 35 -17.53 39.95 -35.19
CA ASP A 35 -16.09 39.96 -35.44
C ASP A 35 -15.68 41.13 -36.35
N ASP A 36 -16.46 41.37 -37.41
CA ASP A 36 -16.26 42.48 -38.35
C ASP A 36 -16.46 43.87 -37.69
N ARG A 37 -17.39 43.97 -36.73
CA ARG A 37 -17.68 45.23 -36.04
C ARG A 37 -16.80 45.45 -34.81
N CYS A 38 -16.21 44.40 -34.25
CA CYS A 38 -15.43 44.41 -33.03
C CYS A 38 -14.15 43.59 -33.18
N ASN A 39 -13.07 44.25 -33.58
CA ASN A 39 -11.75 43.63 -33.76
C ASN A 39 -11.15 42.98 -32.50
N LEU A 40 -11.70 43.27 -31.31
CA LEU A 40 -11.28 42.65 -30.05
C LEU A 40 -12.00 41.34 -29.74
N PHE A 41 -13.10 41.05 -30.44
CA PHE A 41 -13.95 39.90 -30.16
C PHE A 41 -13.21 38.57 -30.37
N ARG A 42 -12.61 38.35 -31.56
CA ARG A 42 -11.88 37.11 -31.84
C ARG A 42 -10.68 36.87 -30.90
N PRO A 43 -9.78 37.84 -30.66
CA PRO A 43 -8.71 37.68 -29.68
C PRO A 43 -9.23 37.34 -28.27
N TYR A 44 -10.30 38.01 -27.82
CA TYR A 44 -10.91 37.73 -26.52
C TYR A 44 -11.52 36.31 -26.45
N ALA A 45 -12.31 35.92 -27.45
CA ALA A 45 -12.94 34.60 -27.51
C ALA A 45 -11.91 33.47 -27.52
N GLN A 46 -10.81 33.65 -28.27
CA GLN A 46 -9.70 32.70 -28.28
C GLN A 46 -9.00 32.61 -26.92
N ALA A 47 -8.68 33.76 -26.31
CA ALA A 47 -8.05 33.80 -24.99
C ALA A 47 -8.95 33.14 -23.92
N HIS A 48 -10.25 33.43 -23.94
CA HIS A 48 -11.22 32.84 -23.03
C HIS A 48 -11.35 31.32 -23.22
N LYS A 49 -11.35 30.83 -24.47
CA LYS A 49 -11.33 29.39 -24.75
C LYS A 49 -10.06 28.73 -24.22
N ALA A 50 -8.90 29.33 -24.46
CA ALA A 50 -7.61 28.82 -23.98
C ALA A 50 -7.53 28.81 -22.45
N ASP A 51 -8.05 29.84 -21.77
CA ASP A 51 -8.12 29.89 -20.30
C ASP A 51 -8.99 28.76 -19.74
N MET A 52 -10.17 28.54 -20.32
CA MET A 52 -11.07 27.44 -19.92
C MET A 52 -10.41 26.06 -20.10
N GLU A 53 -9.71 25.84 -21.21
CA GLU A 53 -8.98 24.59 -21.48
C GLU A 53 -7.81 24.41 -20.51
N ASN A 54 -7.03 25.46 -20.25
CA ASN A 54 -5.92 25.43 -19.29
C ASN A 54 -6.41 25.16 -17.87
N ARG A 55 -7.51 25.79 -17.45
CA ARG A 55 -8.12 25.56 -16.13
C ARG A 55 -8.57 24.11 -15.98
N LYS A 56 -9.17 23.54 -17.02
CA LYS A 56 -9.58 22.13 -17.02
C LYS A 56 -8.36 21.21 -16.91
N ARG A 57 -7.30 21.45 -17.69
CA ARG A 57 -6.05 20.67 -17.63
C ARG A 57 -5.39 20.74 -16.25
N LEU A 58 -5.35 21.92 -15.64
CA LEU A 58 -4.77 22.12 -14.31
C LEU A 58 -5.53 21.31 -13.25
N LEU A 59 -6.87 21.33 -13.27
CA LEU A 59 -7.70 20.54 -12.37
C LEU A 59 -7.48 19.04 -12.55
N GLU A 60 -7.33 18.56 -13.79
CA GLU A 60 -7.04 17.15 -14.09
C GLU A 60 -5.64 16.74 -13.60
N GLU A 61 -4.64 17.60 -13.77
CA GLU A 61 -3.27 17.37 -13.29
C GLU A 61 -3.20 17.36 -11.76
N GLU A 62 -3.87 18.31 -11.10
CA GLU A 62 -3.94 18.37 -9.63
C GLU A 62 -4.66 17.14 -9.06
N ALA A 63 -5.77 16.72 -9.68
CA ALA A 63 -6.47 15.49 -9.30
C ALA A 63 -5.63 14.23 -9.57
N ALA A 64 -4.78 14.23 -10.60
CA ALA A 64 -3.85 13.12 -10.85
C ALA A 64 -2.72 13.08 -9.81
N LYS A 65 -2.13 14.24 -9.47
CA LYS A 65 -1.10 14.35 -8.42
C LYS A 65 -1.63 13.89 -7.07
N LYS A 66 -2.81 14.38 -6.67
CA LYS A 66 -3.45 13.97 -5.42
C LYS A 66 -3.70 12.46 -5.35
N ARG A 67 -4.17 11.85 -6.45
CA ARG A 67 -4.34 10.38 -6.53
C ARG A 67 -3.01 9.63 -6.42
N ALA A 68 -1.95 10.14 -7.03
CA ALA A 68 -0.63 9.54 -6.94
C ALA A 68 -0.05 9.63 -5.52
N GLU A 69 -0.19 10.79 -4.86
CA GLU A 69 0.22 11.00 -3.48
C GLU A 69 -0.55 10.07 -2.51
N GLU A 70 -1.87 9.97 -2.67
CA GLU A 70 -2.70 9.04 -1.88
C GLU A 70 -2.30 7.57 -2.10
N GLU A 71 -1.96 7.18 -3.34
CA GLU A 71 -1.49 5.83 -3.64
C GLU A 71 -0.11 5.55 -3.04
N GLU A 72 0.81 6.51 -3.11
CA GLU A 72 2.14 6.41 -2.50
C GLU A 72 2.04 6.31 -0.98
N GLU A 73 1.22 7.14 -0.35
CA GLU A 73 0.97 7.07 1.09
C GLU A 73 0.38 5.73 1.50
N ARG A 74 -0.59 5.21 0.73
CA ARG A 74 -1.18 3.88 0.97
C ARG A 74 -0.14 2.77 0.82
N LYS A 75 0.75 2.84 -0.18
CA LYS A 75 1.86 1.89 -0.36
C LYS A 75 2.83 1.95 0.83
N LYS A 76 3.17 3.15 1.31
CA LYS A 76 4.04 3.34 2.46
C LYS A 76 3.45 2.74 3.73
N ARG A 77 2.17 3.02 4.01
CA ARG A 77 1.43 2.44 5.15
C ARG A 77 1.41 0.91 5.10
N LEU A 78 1.12 0.34 3.92
CA LEU A 78 1.09 -1.12 3.75
C LEU A 78 2.49 -1.75 3.92
N ALA A 79 3.55 -1.07 3.46
CA ALA A 79 4.92 -1.52 3.65
C ALA A 79 5.33 -1.48 5.13
N GLU A 80 4.96 -0.42 5.85
CA GLU A 80 5.19 -0.29 7.29
C GLU A 80 4.43 -1.36 8.09
N GLU A 81 3.16 -1.60 7.78
CA GLU A 81 2.35 -2.64 8.41
C GLU A 81 2.92 -4.04 8.17
N LYS A 82 3.36 -4.35 6.95
CA LYS A 82 4.04 -5.61 6.64
C LYS A 82 5.36 -5.78 7.40
N MET A 83 6.12 -4.70 7.56
CA MET A 83 7.37 -4.73 8.32
C MET A 83 7.13 -5.01 9.81
N ILE A 84 6.10 -4.40 10.38
CA ILE A 84 5.70 -4.62 11.78
C ILE A 84 5.16 -6.04 11.99
N CYS A 85 4.26 -6.50 11.11
CA CYS A 85 3.67 -7.83 11.18
C CYS A 85 4.74 -8.93 11.04
N GLY A 86 5.62 -8.81 10.04
CA GLY A 86 6.70 -9.78 9.82
C GLY A 86 7.66 -9.90 11.01
N ARG A 87 8.00 -8.77 11.65
CA ARG A 87 8.81 -8.78 12.88
C ARG A 87 8.13 -9.52 14.02
N GLY A 88 6.81 -9.32 14.20
CA GLY A 88 6.02 -10.01 15.21
C GLY A 88 5.90 -11.52 14.97
N GLU A 89 5.74 -11.95 13.72
CA GLU A 89 5.70 -13.37 13.34
C GLU A 89 7.06 -14.06 13.56
N GLU A 90 8.17 -13.42 13.18
CA GLU A 90 9.52 -13.96 13.42
C GLU A 90 9.84 -14.06 14.93
N GLU A 91 9.49 -13.03 15.69
CA GLU A 91 9.72 -12.97 17.14
C GLU A 91 8.86 -14.02 17.87
N THR A 92 7.58 -14.15 17.52
CA THR A 92 6.70 -15.18 18.09
C THR A 92 7.13 -16.60 17.73
N THR A 93 7.59 -16.83 16.49
CA THR A 93 8.10 -18.13 16.04
C THR A 93 9.39 -18.49 16.78
N THR A 94 10.30 -17.54 16.93
CA THR A 94 11.57 -17.74 17.65
C THR A 94 11.34 -17.99 19.14
N ILE A 95 10.44 -17.22 19.78
CA ILE A 95 10.07 -17.42 21.19
C ILE A 95 9.40 -18.78 21.39
N GLY A 96 8.50 -19.18 20.49
CA GLY A 96 7.85 -20.48 20.53
C GLY A 96 8.84 -21.64 20.43
N PHE A 97 9.79 -21.56 19.50
CA PHE A 97 10.84 -22.57 19.34
C PHE A 97 11.77 -22.63 20.56
N ALA A 98 12.17 -21.48 21.10
CA ALA A 98 13.00 -21.40 22.30
C ALA A 98 12.31 -21.99 23.53
N ALA A 99 11.03 -21.67 23.74
CA ALA A 99 10.22 -22.22 24.83
C ALA A 99 10.05 -23.74 24.69
N HIS A 100 9.84 -24.24 23.47
CA HIS A 100 9.73 -25.68 23.21
C HIS A 100 11.05 -26.41 23.53
N LYS A 101 12.20 -25.86 23.09
CA LYS A 101 13.53 -26.39 23.41
C LYS A 101 13.76 -26.48 24.92
N GLN A 102 13.42 -25.41 25.67
CA GLN A 102 13.58 -25.39 27.13
C GLN A 102 12.74 -26.46 27.83
N SER A 103 11.49 -26.64 27.41
CA SER A 103 10.60 -27.67 27.96
C SER A 103 11.18 -29.09 27.80
N ILE A 104 11.73 -29.40 26.61
CA ILE A 104 12.38 -30.69 26.36
C ILE A 104 13.62 -30.85 27.24
N MET A 105 14.47 -29.83 27.32
CA MET A 105 15.67 -29.86 28.17
C MET A 105 15.32 -30.07 29.64
N GLU A 106 14.30 -29.40 30.18
CA GLU A 106 13.88 -29.56 31.56
C GLU A 106 13.35 -30.97 31.83
N ALA A 107 12.55 -31.53 30.91
CA ALA A 107 12.04 -32.88 31.02
C ALA A 107 13.16 -33.93 31.02
N LEU A 108 14.13 -33.80 30.11
CA LEU A 108 15.30 -34.68 30.06
C LEU A 108 16.16 -34.53 31.31
N ASN A 109 16.39 -33.30 31.77
CA ASN A 109 17.15 -33.01 32.98
C ASN A 109 16.49 -33.66 34.20
N ARG A 110 15.16 -33.56 34.38
CA ARG A 110 14.49 -34.24 35.51
C ARG A 110 14.74 -35.75 35.54
N GLN A 111 14.90 -36.38 34.37
CA GLN A 111 15.15 -37.82 34.27
C GLN A 111 16.61 -38.19 34.54
N THR A 112 17.58 -37.41 34.03
CA THR A 112 19.01 -37.79 34.05
C THR A 112 19.83 -37.04 35.09
N TYR A 113 19.29 -35.98 35.71
CA TYR A 113 20.01 -35.11 36.63
C TYR A 113 20.65 -35.86 37.80
N ALA A 114 19.94 -36.80 38.42
CA ALA A 114 20.51 -37.57 39.54
C ALA A 114 21.73 -38.41 39.12
N GLN A 115 21.69 -38.99 37.91
CA GLN A 115 22.77 -39.81 37.36
C GLN A 115 23.98 -38.95 36.98
N PHE A 116 23.75 -37.84 36.30
CA PHE A 116 24.80 -36.90 35.93
C PHE A 116 25.41 -36.22 37.16
N ARG A 117 24.61 -35.90 38.19
CA ARG A 117 25.14 -35.32 39.43
C ARG A 117 26.10 -36.28 40.13
N ALA A 118 25.73 -37.55 40.28
CA ALA A 118 26.60 -38.56 40.89
C ALA A 118 27.91 -38.73 40.09
N TYR A 119 27.84 -38.71 38.76
CA TYR A 119 29.01 -38.80 37.88
C TYR A 119 29.94 -37.57 38.03
N VAL A 120 29.35 -36.38 38.05
CA VAL A 120 30.07 -35.11 38.21
C VAL A 120 30.75 -35.00 39.58
N GLU A 121 30.07 -35.41 40.65
CA GLU A 121 30.61 -35.43 42.01
C GLU A 121 31.79 -36.41 42.17
N GLN A 122 31.79 -37.53 41.44
CA GLN A 122 32.93 -38.46 41.42
C GLN A 122 34.17 -37.87 40.74
N HIS A 123 33.99 -37.11 39.66
CA HIS A 123 35.10 -36.54 38.89
C HIS A 123 35.68 -35.27 39.50
N PHE A 124 34.86 -34.42 40.14
CA PHE A 124 35.29 -33.15 40.73
C PHE A 124 34.74 -32.92 42.14
N PRO A 125 35.20 -33.63 43.19
CA PRO A 125 34.55 -33.60 44.51
C PRO A 125 34.60 -32.27 45.28
N ARG A 126 35.34 -31.25 44.82
CA ARG A 126 35.56 -29.98 45.55
C ARG A 126 35.48 -28.70 44.70
N ASP A 127 35.19 -28.82 43.40
CA ASP A 127 35.14 -27.65 42.50
C ASP A 127 33.73 -27.49 41.92
N ALA A 128 32.91 -26.69 42.59
CA ALA A 128 31.52 -26.46 42.21
C ALA A 128 31.38 -25.84 40.80
N HIS A 129 32.35 -25.03 40.37
CA HIS A 129 32.31 -24.38 39.07
C HIS A 129 32.61 -25.39 37.95
N GLN A 130 33.62 -26.26 38.13
CA GLN A 130 33.88 -27.35 37.18
C GLN A 130 32.76 -28.38 37.16
N GLN A 131 32.11 -28.63 38.30
CA GLN A 131 30.93 -29.49 38.36
C GLN A 131 29.78 -28.93 37.51
N GLU A 132 29.51 -27.63 37.61
CA GLU A 132 28.44 -26.97 36.85
C GLU A 132 28.72 -27.01 35.34
N ILE A 133 29.96 -26.72 34.91
CA ILE A 133 30.36 -26.78 33.50
C ILE A 133 30.16 -28.21 32.94
N LEU A 134 30.66 -29.22 33.64
CA LEU A 134 30.56 -30.61 33.17
C LEU A 134 29.10 -31.09 33.14
N MET A 135 28.30 -30.70 34.14
CA MET A 135 26.86 -30.96 34.17
C MET A 135 26.17 -30.36 32.93
N SER A 136 26.43 -29.08 32.62
CA SER A 136 25.83 -28.43 31.45
C SER A 136 26.24 -29.11 30.14
N GLN A 137 27.51 -29.50 29.98
CA GLN A 137 27.97 -30.22 28.80
C GLN A 137 27.28 -31.58 28.62
N LEU A 138 27.14 -32.35 29.70
CA LEU A 138 26.46 -33.66 29.66
C LEU A 138 24.98 -33.51 29.31
N GLN A 139 24.30 -32.52 29.88
CA GLN A 139 22.89 -32.23 29.58
C GLN A 139 22.70 -31.80 28.12
N GLU A 140 23.61 -30.96 27.59
CA GLU A 140 23.57 -30.51 26.20
C GLU A 140 23.83 -31.66 25.22
N GLN A 141 24.82 -32.52 25.48
CA GLN A 141 25.06 -33.71 24.65
C GLN A 141 23.89 -34.69 24.69
N HIS A 142 23.31 -34.92 25.87
CA HIS A 142 22.14 -35.79 26.02
C HIS A 142 20.94 -35.26 25.22
N TYR A 143 20.71 -33.94 25.26
CA TYR A 143 19.68 -33.30 24.44
C TYR A 143 19.93 -33.50 22.94
N GLN A 144 21.16 -33.29 22.47
CA GLN A 144 21.51 -33.48 21.05
C GLN A 144 21.26 -34.92 20.59
N GLN A 145 21.73 -35.91 21.36
CA GLN A 145 21.52 -37.32 21.05
C GLN A 145 20.03 -37.70 21.04
N TYR A 146 19.24 -37.16 21.97
CA TYR A 146 17.79 -37.38 22.00
C TYR A 146 17.11 -36.82 20.75
N MET A 147 17.46 -35.60 20.34
CA MET A 147 16.90 -34.96 19.15
C MET A 147 17.27 -35.71 17.86
N GLU A 148 18.50 -36.20 17.74
CA GLU A 148 18.93 -37.04 16.60
C GLU A 148 18.13 -38.35 16.51
N GLN A 149 17.91 -39.02 17.64
CA GLN A 149 17.10 -40.24 17.69
C GLN A 149 15.64 -39.98 17.34
N LEU A 150 15.08 -38.84 17.79
CA LEU A 150 13.72 -38.42 17.47
C LEU A 150 13.55 -38.13 15.98
N ALA A 151 14.48 -37.38 15.39
CA ALA A 151 14.50 -37.11 13.96
C ALA A 151 14.61 -38.39 13.12
N ALA A 152 15.50 -39.32 13.52
CA ALA A 152 15.64 -40.61 12.86
C ALA A 152 14.38 -41.49 12.94
N ARG A 153 13.64 -41.42 14.07
CA ARG A 153 12.36 -42.14 14.23
C ARG A 153 11.25 -41.53 13.38
N LEU A 154 11.13 -40.20 13.36
CA LEU A 154 10.15 -39.49 12.55
C LEU A 154 10.35 -39.76 11.06
N ASN A 155 11.60 -39.69 10.57
CA ASN A 155 11.94 -40.01 9.18
C ASN A 155 11.62 -41.45 8.80
N ARG A 156 11.64 -42.40 9.73
CA ARG A 156 11.22 -43.79 9.50
C ARG A 156 9.71 -43.93 9.37
N THR A 157 8.95 -43.24 10.23
CA THR A 157 7.48 -43.28 10.20
C THR A 157 6.86 -42.57 8.99
N GLU A 158 7.58 -41.68 8.31
CA GLU A 158 7.11 -41.04 7.07
C GLU A 158 7.39 -41.86 5.80
N GLN A 159 8.14 -42.97 5.90
CA GLN A 159 8.47 -43.85 4.77
C GLN A 159 7.62 -45.13 4.71
N ASP A 160 6.85 -45.43 5.76
CA ASP A 160 5.85 -46.52 5.81
C ASP A 160 4.44 -46.00 5.53
#